data_AF-A0A970N746-F1
#
_entry.id   AF-A0A970N746-F1
#
_cell.length_a   1.000
_cell.length_b   1.000
_cell.length_c   1.000
_cell.angle_alpha   90.00
_cell.angle_beta   90.00
_cell.angle_gamma   90.00
#
_symmetry.space_group_name_H-M   'P 1'
#
loop_
_entity.id
_entity.type
_entity.pdbx_description
1 polymer ?
#
loop_
_entity_poly.entity_id
_entity_poly.type
_entity_poly.pdbx_seq_one_letter_code
_entity_poly.pdbx_strand_id
1 'polypeptide(L)'
;ASRKMCYADSFRAVQKLVNDLGSDYNLSLIRLGGARKCVFVEGKDLKILSKFHEILYPTSNESLDQLPVFELGGWSRFDEALGAARLFYEETGEEIKTFCILDRDYHSQDEVDQLMQKAKESHLQLHVWERKELENYILSPQSIFKLTDQPQEHYSQFCIELFHELEVLYDQTLGGFLDQFDHEFNHQNPSTNLKLAKLELDKRWTTLESRLSVCNGKDIILLVNSWIRQRYKKSSSRARLIKALVPEDIPCEIKNVISMLIEK
;
A
#
# COMPACT_ATOMS: atom_id res chain seq x y z
N ALA A 1 -14.83 -34.73 -21.35
CA ALA A 1 -15.28 -35.18 -20.01
C ALA A 1 -14.25 -34.87 -18.92
N SER A 2 -12.97 -35.23 -19.10
CA SER A 2 -11.88 -35.04 -18.12
C SER A 2 -11.67 -33.59 -17.63
N ARG A 3 -11.63 -32.58 -18.52
CA ARG A 3 -11.49 -31.15 -18.13
C ARG A 3 -12.61 -30.62 -17.21
N LYS A 4 -13.84 -31.14 -17.34
CA LYS A 4 -14.99 -30.72 -16.51
C LYS A 4 -14.96 -31.34 -15.11
N MET A 5 -14.33 -32.51 -14.94
CA MET A 5 -14.17 -33.15 -13.62
C MET A 5 -13.05 -32.49 -12.82
N CYS A 6 -11.87 -32.23 -13.42
CA CYS A 6 -10.79 -31.47 -12.75
C CYS A 6 -11.27 -30.11 -12.24
N TYR A 7 -12.08 -29.40 -13.04
CA TYR A 7 -12.63 -28.11 -12.64
C TYR A 7 -13.64 -28.19 -11.48
N ALA A 8 -14.39 -29.30 -11.37
CA ALA A 8 -15.34 -29.49 -10.28
C ALA A 8 -14.64 -29.84 -8.96
N ASP A 9 -13.53 -30.58 -9.02
CA ASP A 9 -12.73 -30.93 -7.85
C ASP A 9 -11.89 -29.74 -7.37
N SER A 10 -11.24 -29.01 -8.28
CA SER A 10 -10.52 -27.78 -7.96
C SER A 10 -11.45 -26.70 -7.42
N PHE A 11 -12.68 -26.59 -7.94
CA PHE A 11 -13.68 -25.65 -7.42
C PHE A 11 -14.09 -25.97 -5.98
N ARG A 12 -14.20 -27.26 -5.61
CA ARG A 12 -14.47 -27.65 -4.21
C ARG A 12 -13.31 -27.35 -3.29
N ALA A 13 -12.08 -27.57 -3.73
CA ALA A 13 -10.87 -27.25 -2.97
C ALA A 13 -10.72 -25.73 -2.77
N VAL A 14 -10.93 -24.95 -3.83
CA VAL A 14 -11.00 -23.49 -3.81
C VAL A 14 -12.11 -22.99 -2.88
N GLN A 15 -13.28 -23.62 -2.89
CA GLN A 15 -14.37 -23.26 -1.99
C GLN A 15 -14.04 -23.55 -0.51
N LYS A 16 -13.32 -24.64 -0.23
CA LYS A 16 -12.83 -24.94 1.11
C LYS A 16 -11.81 -23.91 1.58
N LEU A 17 -10.85 -23.54 0.72
CA LEU A 17 -9.88 -22.48 0.97
C LEU A 17 -10.53 -21.14 1.32
N VAL A 18 -11.51 -20.73 0.52
CA VAL A 18 -12.22 -19.47 0.75
C VAL A 18 -13.00 -19.47 2.07
N ASN A 19 -13.56 -20.62 2.46
CA ASN A 19 -14.24 -20.76 3.75
C ASN A 19 -13.27 -20.79 4.93
N ASP A 20 -12.07 -21.38 4.76
CA ASP A 20 -11.02 -21.42 5.78
C ASP A 20 -10.40 -20.03 6.00
N LEU A 21 -10.41 -19.17 4.97
CA LEU A 21 -10.03 -17.75 5.04
C LEU A 21 -11.13 -16.85 5.67
N GLY A 22 -12.33 -17.40 5.94
CA GLY A 22 -13.39 -16.77 6.73
C GLY A 22 -14.81 -16.98 6.17
N SER A 23 -15.83 -16.49 6.89
CA SER A 23 -17.26 -16.80 6.60
C SER A 23 -17.96 -15.85 5.62
N ASP A 24 -17.42 -14.66 5.32
CA ASP A 24 -18.10 -13.61 4.54
C ASP A 24 -17.91 -13.74 3.01
N TYR A 25 -17.26 -14.80 2.54
CA TYR A 25 -16.63 -14.85 1.21
C TYR A 25 -17.41 -15.60 0.10
N ASN A 26 -18.69 -15.91 0.28
CA ASN A 26 -19.50 -16.54 -0.78
C ASN A 26 -19.58 -15.68 -2.07
N LEU A 27 -19.54 -14.35 -1.95
CA LEU A 27 -19.45 -13.41 -3.09
C LEU A 27 -18.09 -13.47 -3.79
N SER A 28 -17.03 -13.84 -3.06
CA SER A 28 -15.65 -13.86 -3.55
C SER A 28 -15.41 -15.02 -4.51
N LEU A 29 -16.09 -16.16 -4.35
CA LEU A 29 -15.94 -17.32 -5.25
C LEU A 29 -16.51 -17.09 -6.66
N ILE A 30 -17.67 -16.43 -6.76
CA ILE A 30 -18.25 -16.06 -8.06
C ILE A 30 -17.33 -15.07 -8.79
N ARG A 31 -16.78 -14.10 -8.04
CA ARG A 31 -15.80 -13.14 -8.56
C ARG A 31 -14.49 -13.83 -8.95
N LEU A 32 -14.03 -14.83 -8.19
CA LEU A 32 -12.81 -15.58 -8.47
C LEU A 32 -12.90 -16.36 -9.77
N GLY A 33 -14.03 -17.04 -10.02
CA GLY A 33 -14.25 -17.77 -11.27
C GLY A 33 -14.26 -16.87 -12.53
N GLY A 34 -14.71 -15.62 -12.38
CA GLY A 34 -14.71 -14.63 -13.45
C GLY A 34 -13.37 -13.91 -13.63
N ALA A 35 -12.80 -13.42 -12.52
CA ALA A 35 -11.57 -12.62 -12.52
C ALA A 35 -10.31 -13.48 -12.72
N ARG A 36 -10.34 -14.77 -12.34
CA ARG A 36 -9.18 -15.67 -12.35
C ARG A 36 -7.99 -15.12 -11.58
N LYS A 37 -8.29 -14.28 -10.59
CA LYS A 37 -7.34 -13.53 -9.79
C LYS A 37 -7.89 -13.31 -8.39
N CYS A 38 -7.03 -13.32 -7.38
CA CYS A 38 -7.34 -12.79 -6.06
C CYS A 38 -6.22 -11.90 -5.53
N VAL A 39 -6.59 -10.99 -4.64
CA VAL A 39 -5.68 -10.01 -4.06
C VAL A 39 -5.74 -10.10 -2.54
N PHE A 40 -4.59 -10.31 -1.92
CA PHE A 40 -4.38 -10.16 -0.49
C PHE A 40 -3.90 -8.72 -0.22
N VAL A 41 -4.52 -8.06 0.75
CA VAL A 41 -4.20 -6.67 1.14
C VAL A 41 -4.17 -6.57 2.66
N GLU A 42 -3.52 -5.55 3.21
CA GLU A 42 -3.47 -5.36 4.67
C GLU A 42 -4.82 -4.89 5.21
N GLY A 43 -5.55 -4.08 4.44
CA GLY A 43 -6.91 -3.71 4.80
C GLY A 43 -7.68 -3.05 3.66
N LYS A 44 -7.87 -1.73 3.74
CA LYS A 44 -8.77 -0.99 2.83
C LYS A 44 -8.06 -0.44 1.60
N ASP A 45 -6.93 -1.02 1.23
CA ASP A 45 -5.98 -0.47 0.28
C ASP A 45 -6.58 -0.39 -1.13
N LEU A 46 -7.38 -1.40 -1.50
CA LEU A 46 -8.08 -1.40 -2.79
C LEU A 46 -9.09 -0.27 -2.95
N LYS A 47 -9.66 0.25 -1.85
CA LYS A 47 -10.54 1.44 -1.93
C LYS A 47 -9.75 2.68 -2.31
N ILE A 48 -8.50 2.79 -1.85
CA ILE A 48 -7.62 3.90 -2.17
C ILE A 48 -7.07 3.72 -3.60
N LEU A 49 -6.63 2.51 -3.97
CA LEU A 49 -6.22 2.18 -5.33
C LEU A 49 -7.32 2.45 -6.36
N SER A 50 -8.57 2.17 -6.04
CA SER A 50 -9.72 2.52 -6.89
C SER A 50 -9.80 4.01 -7.17
N LYS A 51 -9.45 4.87 -6.19
CA LYS A 51 -9.39 6.32 -6.40
C LYS A 51 -8.24 6.75 -7.29
N PHE A 52 -7.08 6.13 -7.17
CA PHE A 52 -5.99 6.36 -8.12
C PHE A 52 -6.37 5.88 -9.54
N HIS A 53 -7.02 4.73 -9.67
CA HIS A 53 -7.52 4.22 -10.94
C HIS A 53 -8.53 5.19 -11.59
N GLU A 54 -9.48 5.73 -10.82
CA GLU A 54 -10.45 6.74 -11.31
C GLU A 54 -9.75 8.00 -11.87
N ILE A 55 -8.64 8.43 -11.25
CA ILE A 55 -7.86 9.60 -11.71
C ILE A 55 -7.09 9.28 -13.01
N LEU A 56 -6.47 8.10 -13.07
CA LEU A 56 -5.65 7.68 -14.21
C LEU A 56 -6.48 7.29 -15.43
N TYR A 57 -7.62 6.65 -15.22
CA TYR A 57 -8.45 6.04 -16.26
C TYR A 57 -9.93 6.41 -16.10
N PRO A 58 -10.30 7.70 -16.23
CA PRO A 58 -11.65 8.20 -15.93
C PRO A 58 -12.75 7.62 -16.84
N THR A 59 -12.39 7.04 -17.98
CA THR A 59 -13.32 6.41 -18.93
C THR A 59 -13.30 4.89 -18.90
N SER A 60 -12.56 4.28 -17.97
CA SER A 60 -12.49 2.82 -17.86
C SER A 60 -13.79 2.25 -17.30
N ASN A 61 -14.25 1.15 -17.89
CA ASN A 61 -15.37 0.36 -17.36
C ASN A 61 -14.90 -0.71 -16.35
N GLU A 62 -13.58 -0.87 -16.18
CA GLU A 62 -13.00 -1.83 -15.24
C GLU A 62 -12.97 -1.21 -13.84
N SER A 63 -13.25 -2.05 -12.84
CA SER A 63 -13.32 -1.61 -11.44
C SER A 63 -12.55 -2.58 -10.56
N LEU A 64 -11.59 -2.04 -9.82
CA LEU A 64 -10.81 -2.81 -8.84
C LEU A 64 -11.69 -3.36 -7.71
N ASP A 65 -12.84 -2.74 -7.43
CA ASP A 65 -13.81 -3.20 -6.40
C ASP A 65 -14.47 -4.55 -6.75
N GLN A 66 -14.34 -5.02 -7.98
CA GLN A 66 -14.85 -6.32 -8.44
C GLN A 66 -13.89 -7.46 -8.15
N LEU A 67 -12.62 -7.18 -7.86
CA LEU A 67 -11.63 -8.20 -7.56
C LEU A 67 -11.99 -8.92 -6.24
N PRO A 68 -11.77 -10.24 -6.15
CA PRO A 68 -11.77 -10.95 -4.88
C PRO A 68 -10.63 -10.47 -4.00
N VAL A 69 -10.97 -9.97 -2.81
CA VAL A 69 -10.02 -9.40 -1.85
C VAL A 69 -10.03 -10.19 -0.56
N PHE A 70 -8.85 -10.44 0.00
CA PHE A 70 -8.65 -11.07 1.31
C PHE A 70 -7.81 -10.14 2.20
N GLU A 71 -8.28 -9.85 3.41
CA GLU A 71 -7.58 -8.96 4.35
C GLU A 71 -6.63 -9.76 5.26
N LEU A 72 -5.33 -9.44 5.21
CA LEU A 72 -4.29 -10.07 6.03
C LEU A 72 -4.05 -9.31 7.35
N GLY A 73 -4.21 -7.98 7.39
CA GLY A 73 -3.88 -7.20 8.58
C GLY A 73 -2.37 -7.01 8.83
N GLY A 74 -1.54 -7.12 7.78
CA GLY A 74 -0.12 -6.79 7.82
C GLY A 74 0.84 -7.97 7.64
N TRP A 75 2.13 -7.68 7.79
CA TRP A 75 3.25 -8.63 7.60
C TRP A 75 3.17 -9.88 8.48
N SER A 76 2.61 -9.77 9.69
CA SER A 76 2.53 -10.88 10.65
C SER A 76 1.68 -12.06 10.16
N ARG A 77 0.76 -11.81 9.22
CA ARG A 77 -0.11 -12.82 8.61
C ARG A 77 0.26 -13.12 7.16
N PHE A 78 1.45 -12.68 6.72
CA PHE A 78 1.92 -12.94 5.36
C PHE A 78 2.04 -14.43 5.03
N ASP A 79 2.41 -15.26 6.01
CA ASP A 79 2.48 -16.72 5.83
C ASP A 79 1.11 -17.34 5.46
N GLU A 80 0.00 -16.72 5.87
CA GLU A 80 -1.35 -17.16 5.45
C GLU A 80 -1.56 -16.93 3.96
N ALA A 81 -1.09 -15.80 3.40
CA ALA A 81 -1.15 -15.54 1.97
C ALA A 81 -0.24 -16.48 1.17
N LEU A 82 0.95 -16.80 1.68
CA LEU A 82 1.84 -17.79 1.07
C LEU A 82 1.17 -19.16 0.99
N GLY A 83 0.58 -19.62 2.11
CA GLY A 83 -0.13 -20.89 2.17
C GLY A 83 -1.32 -20.93 1.21
N ALA A 84 -2.13 -19.89 1.19
CA ALA A 84 -3.27 -19.78 0.29
C ALA A 84 -2.83 -19.78 -1.19
N ALA A 85 -1.81 -18.99 -1.54
CA ALA A 85 -1.28 -18.91 -2.91
C ALA A 85 -0.77 -20.26 -3.41
N ARG A 86 -0.01 -20.96 -2.56
CA ARG A 86 0.49 -22.30 -2.87
C ARG A 86 -0.66 -23.28 -3.11
N LEU A 87 -1.68 -23.27 -2.27
CA LEU A 87 -2.84 -24.15 -2.43
C LEU A 87 -3.67 -23.81 -3.68
N PHE A 88 -3.86 -22.52 -3.99
CA PHE A 88 -4.49 -22.10 -5.26
C PHE A 88 -3.73 -22.63 -6.47
N TYR A 89 -2.40 -22.55 -6.44
CA TYR A 89 -1.55 -23.05 -7.51
C TYR A 89 -1.59 -24.58 -7.62
N GLU A 90 -1.52 -25.30 -6.50
CA GLU A 90 -1.60 -26.77 -6.48
C GLU A 90 -2.95 -27.30 -7.03
N GLU A 91 -4.05 -26.60 -6.74
CA GLU A 91 -5.40 -27.00 -7.15
C GLU A 91 -5.80 -26.54 -8.56
N THR A 92 -5.28 -25.39 -9.01
CA THR A 92 -5.72 -24.75 -10.27
C THR A 92 -4.60 -24.58 -11.29
N GLY A 93 -3.36 -24.92 -10.94
CA GLY A 93 -2.18 -24.55 -11.71
C GLY A 93 -2.06 -23.03 -11.82
N GLU A 94 -1.88 -22.51 -13.03
CA GLU A 94 -1.79 -21.07 -13.30
C GLU A 94 -3.16 -20.44 -13.66
N GLU A 95 -4.27 -21.17 -13.49
CA GLU A 95 -5.59 -20.64 -13.85
C GLU A 95 -6.05 -19.51 -12.91
N ILE A 96 -5.60 -19.49 -11.65
CA ILE A 96 -5.90 -18.42 -10.70
C ILE A 96 -4.59 -17.77 -10.25
N LYS A 97 -4.38 -16.50 -10.62
CA LYS A 97 -3.22 -15.73 -10.16
C LYS A 97 -3.48 -15.14 -8.79
N THR A 98 -2.50 -15.23 -7.89
CA THR A 98 -2.59 -14.63 -6.56
C THR A 98 -1.65 -13.43 -6.46
N PHE A 99 -2.17 -12.34 -5.90
CA PHE A 99 -1.43 -11.10 -5.68
C PHE A 99 -1.44 -10.76 -4.21
N CYS A 100 -0.34 -10.24 -3.66
CA CYS A 100 -0.31 -9.68 -2.32
C CYS A 100 0.27 -8.27 -2.39
N ILE A 101 -0.38 -7.32 -1.72
CA ILE A 101 0.07 -5.94 -1.61
C ILE A 101 0.25 -5.63 -0.13
N LEU A 102 1.45 -5.21 0.23
CA LEU A 102 1.81 -4.86 1.60
C LEU A 102 2.34 -3.43 1.70
N ASP A 103 2.07 -2.81 2.83
CA ASP A 103 2.72 -1.56 3.22
C ASP A 103 4.19 -1.83 3.52
N ARG A 104 5.05 -0.84 3.25
CA ARG A 104 6.48 -0.96 3.54
C ARG A 104 6.76 -0.88 5.02
N ASP A 105 5.96 -0.06 5.71
CA ASP A 105 6.26 0.42 7.05
C ASP A 105 7.72 0.90 7.15
N TYR A 106 8.44 0.44 8.18
CA TYR A 106 9.84 0.78 8.39
C TYR A 106 10.78 -0.37 8.04
N HIS A 107 10.27 -1.41 7.35
CA HIS A 107 11.04 -2.60 7.02
C HIS A 107 12.26 -2.29 6.15
N SER A 108 13.34 -3.01 6.44
CA SER A 108 14.60 -2.91 5.72
C SER A 108 14.45 -3.47 4.30
N GLN A 109 15.36 -3.09 3.39
CA GLN A 109 15.31 -3.66 2.04
C GLN A 109 15.60 -5.17 2.06
N ASP A 110 16.47 -5.62 2.97
CA ASP A 110 16.81 -7.04 3.13
C ASP A 110 15.58 -7.86 3.58
N GLU A 111 14.75 -7.32 4.49
CA GLU A 111 13.48 -7.94 4.88
C GLU A 111 12.52 -8.06 3.69
N VAL A 112 12.37 -6.98 2.91
CA VAL A 112 11.52 -6.97 1.71
C VAL A 112 12.01 -8.00 0.69
N ASP A 113 13.32 -8.07 0.44
CA ASP A 113 13.91 -9.00 -0.54
C ASP A 113 13.69 -10.47 -0.12
N GLN A 114 13.82 -10.77 1.17
CA GLN A 114 13.49 -12.10 1.71
C GLN A 114 12.01 -12.44 1.52
N LEU A 115 11.11 -11.47 1.74
CA LEU A 115 9.68 -11.63 1.56
C LEU A 115 9.33 -11.91 0.10
N MET A 116 9.93 -11.16 -0.82
CA MET A 116 9.80 -11.33 -2.27
C MET A 116 10.25 -12.72 -2.73
N GLN A 117 11.33 -13.24 -2.16
CA GLN A 117 11.81 -14.59 -2.47
C GLN A 117 10.82 -15.66 -2.00
N LYS A 118 10.31 -15.57 -0.76
CA LYS A 118 9.29 -16.49 -0.23
C LYS A 118 8.00 -16.45 -1.06
N ALA A 119 7.57 -15.26 -1.46
CA ALA A 119 6.39 -15.06 -2.32
C ALA A 119 6.53 -15.80 -3.64
N LYS A 120 7.68 -15.62 -4.31
CA LYS A 120 7.99 -16.25 -5.58
C LYS A 120 7.97 -17.78 -5.50
N GLU A 121 8.53 -18.34 -4.42
CA GLU A 121 8.53 -19.78 -4.16
C GLU A 121 7.11 -20.35 -3.96
N SER A 122 6.18 -19.50 -3.51
CA SER A 122 4.78 -19.89 -3.24
C SER A 122 3.81 -19.50 -4.36
N HIS A 123 4.32 -19.13 -5.54
CA HIS A 123 3.51 -18.65 -6.68
C HIS A 123 2.64 -17.42 -6.36
N LEU A 124 3.07 -16.60 -5.39
CA LEU A 124 2.42 -15.36 -4.99
C LEU A 124 3.13 -14.17 -5.63
N GLN A 125 2.37 -13.33 -6.35
CA GLN A 125 2.88 -12.07 -6.88
C GLN A 125 2.81 -11.00 -5.80
N LEU A 126 3.92 -10.81 -5.09
CA LEU A 126 4.04 -9.81 -4.04
C LEU A 126 4.46 -8.45 -4.61
N HIS A 127 3.80 -7.41 -4.12
CA HIS A 127 4.25 -6.03 -4.21
C HIS A 127 4.31 -5.43 -2.80
N VAL A 128 5.44 -4.81 -2.46
CA VAL A 128 5.60 -4.00 -1.26
C VAL A 128 5.81 -2.57 -1.72
N TRP A 129 5.06 -1.62 -1.16
CA TRP A 129 5.16 -0.22 -1.54
C TRP A 129 6.58 0.34 -1.30
N GLU A 130 7.01 1.32 -2.11
CA GLU A 130 8.26 2.05 -1.89
C GLU A 130 8.13 3.09 -0.76
N ARG A 131 6.98 3.75 -0.66
CA ARG A 131 6.64 4.64 0.46
C ARG A 131 6.12 3.82 1.63
N LYS A 132 6.11 4.41 2.83
CA LYS A 132 5.73 3.74 4.08
C LYS A 132 4.38 3.01 3.95
N GLU A 133 3.34 3.70 3.49
CA GLU A 133 1.98 3.16 3.34
C GLU A 133 1.27 3.82 2.14
N LEU A 134 0.16 3.24 1.71
CA LEU A 134 -0.58 3.73 0.54
C LEU A 134 -1.08 5.19 0.70
N GLU A 135 -1.39 5.62 1.93
CA GLU A 135 -1.69 7.01 2.28
C GLU A 135 -0.63 7.99 1.79
N ASN A 136 0.65 7.62 1.81
CA ASN A 136 1.75 8.50 1.40
C ASN A 136 1.68 8.86 -0.08
N TYR A 137 1.01 8.07 -0.92
CA TYR A 137 0.83 8.36 -2.35
C TYR A 137 -0.27 9.40 -2.60
N ILE A 138 -1.13 9.67 -1.61
CA ILE A 138 -2.13 10.74 -1.68
C ILE A 138 -1.45 12.11 -1.54
N LEU A 139 -0.26 12.13 -0.94
CA LEU A 139 0.46 13.34 -0.55
C LEU A 139 1.49 13.70 -1.63
N SER A 140 1.12 14.65 -2.50
CA SER A 140 2.08 15.37 -3.35
C SER A 140 2.13 16.84 -2.92
N PRO A 141 3.31 17.50 -2.90
CA PRO A 141 3.38 18.92 -2.57
C PRO A 141 2.44 19.77 -3.43
N GLN A 142 2.31 19.44 -4.72
CA GLN A 142 1.42 20.12 -5.66
C GLN A 142 -0.07 19.91 -5.33
N SER A 143 -0.50 18.69 -4.98
CA SER A 143 -1.90 18.43 -4.61
C SER A 143 -2.29 19.11 -3.31
N ILE A 144 -1.37 19.16 -2.34
CA ILE A 144 -1.58 19.89 -1.09
C ILE A 144 -1.65 21.40 -1.38
N PHE A 145 -0.74 21.93 -2.19
CA PHE A 145 -0.70 23.35 -2.54
C PHE A 145 -1.98 23.83 -3.22
N LYS A 146 -2.57 23.02 -4.13
CA LYS A 146 -3.85 23.34 -4.78
C LYS A 146 -4.98 23.62 -3.78
N LEU A 147 -4.93 23.07 -2.57
CA LEU A 147 -5.96 23.32 -1.55
C LEU A 147 -5.86 24.71 -0.89
N THR A 148 -4.77 25.44 -1.12
CA THR A 148 -4.52 26.76 -0.53
C THR A 148 -5.16 27.90 -1.34
N ASP A 149 -5.54 27.65 -2.60
CA ASP A 149 -5.97 28.65 -3.59
C ASP A 149 -4.96 29.81 -3.79
N GLN A 150 -3.68 29.58 -3.51
CA GLN A 150 -2.63 30.58 -3.72
C GLN A 150 -2.13 30.60 -5.18
N PRO A 151 -1.68 31.77 -5.69
CA PRO A 151 -0.99 31.85 -6.97
C PRO A 151 0.26 30.96 -7.04
N GLN A 152 0.53 30.36 -8.21
CA GLN A 152 1.63 29.40 -8.42
C GLN A 152 3.02 29.95 -8.05
N GLU A 153 3.23 31.26 -8.06
CA GLU A 153 4.46 31.92 -7.61
C GLU A 153 4.80 31.64 -6.13
N HIS A 154 3.80 31.33 -5.31
CA HIS A 154 3.99 30.97 -3.90
C HIS A 154 4.36 29.50 -3.69
N TYR A 155 4.37 28.68 -4.74
CA TYR A 155 4.59 27.23 -4.61
C TYR A 155 5.94 26.90 -3.96
N SER A 156 7.02 27.56 -4.38
CA SER A 156 8.35 27.32 -3.81
C SER A 156 8.42 27.66 -2.32
N GLN A 157 7.81 28.78 -1.91
CA GLN A 157 7.74 29.17 -0.51
C GLN A 157 6.87 28.19 0.29
N PHE A 158 5.74 27.76 -0.26
CA PHE A 158 4.87 26.76 0.34
C PHE A 158 5.61 25.45 0.60
N CYS A 159 6.42 24.95 -0.35
CA CYS A 159 7.20 23.73 -0.16
C CYS A 159 8.22 23.86 0.98
N ILE A 160 8.86 25.02 1.13
CA ILE A 160 9.78 25.29 2.25
C ILE A 160 9.03 25.30 3.58
N GLU A 161 7.88 25.97 3.64
CA GLU A 161 7.05 25.99 4.86
C GLU A 161 6.59 24.57 5.22
N LEU A 162 6.05 23.81 4.26
CA LEU A 162 5.61 22.43 4.47
C LEU A 162 6.76 21.52 4.93
N PHE A 163 7.95 21.68 4.34
CA PHE A 163 9.14 20.95 4.77
C PHE A 163 9.42 21.17 6.26
N HIS A 164 9.39 22.41 6.73
CA HIS A 164 9.60 22.74 8.15
C HIS A 164 8.45 22.28 9.05
N GLU A 165 7.21 22.34 8.60
CA GLU A 165 6.06 21.85 9.38
C GLU A 165 6.15 20.35 9.65
N LEU A 166 6.68 19.57 8.70
CA LEU A 166 6.88 18.13 8.88
C LEU A 166 7.92 17.77 9.96
N GLU A 167 8.74 18.73 10.41
CA GLU A 167 9.77 18.46 11.41
C GLU A 167 9.19 17.97 12.75
N VAL A 168 7.96 18.37 13.07
CA VAL A 168 7.26 17.91 14.28
C VAL A 168 7.02 16.40 14.30
N LEU A 169 7.09 15.74 13.14
CA LEU A 169 6.90 14.29 12.99
C LEU A 169 8.21 13.50 13.07
N TYR A 170 9.37 14.18 13.19
CA TYR A 170 10.68 13.51 13.17
C TYR A 170 10.80 12.47 14.30
N ASP A 171 10.57 12.87 15.55
CA ASP A 171 10.75 11.98 16.70
C ASP A 171 9.79 10.79 16.69
N GLN A 172 8.55 11.03 16.23
CA GLN A 172 7.57 9.95 16.07
C GLN A 172 8.00 8.96 14.97
N THR A 173 8.50 9.47 13.85
CA THR A 173 9.01 8.64 12.75
C THR A 173 10.24 7.85 13.19
N LEU A 174 11.13 8.48 13.97
CA LEU A 174 12.29 7.83 14.58
C LEU A 174 11.87 6.69 15.51
N GLY A 175 10.82 6.90 16.32
CA GLY A 175 10.24 5.85 17.16
C GLY A 175 9.82 4.63 16.35
N GLY A 176 9.13 4.85 15.22
CA GLY A 176 8.72 3.76 14.34
C GLY A 176 9.89 2.98 13.72
N PHE A 177 10.97 3.66 13.31
CA PHE A 177 12.20 2.97 12.91
C PHE A 177 12.81 2.19 14.08
N LEU A 178 12.88 2.79 15.27
CA LEU A 178 13.45 2.12 16.43
C LEU A 178 12.69 0.83 16.77
N ASP A 179 11.35 0.88 16.78
CA ASP A 179 10.51 -0.30 17.03
C ASP A 179 10.80 -1.42 16.02
N GLN A 180 10.99 -1.07 14.75
CA GLN A 180 11.34 -2.03 13.69
C GLN A 180 12.74 -2.60 13.88
N PHE A 181 13.74 -1.77 14.19
CA PHE A 181 15.10 -2.22 14.45
C PHE A 181 15.18 -3.09 15.71
N ASP A 182 14.39 -2.79 16.74
CA ASP A 182 14.30 -3.63 17.94
C ASP A 182 13.70 -5.00 17.60
N HIS A 183 12.68 -5.05 16.75
CA HIS A 183 12.11 -6.30 16.26
C HIS A 183 13.11 -7.12 15.41
N GLU A 184 13.80 -6.48 14.47
CA GLU A 184 14.77 -7.15 13.57
C GLU A 184 16.04 -7.60 14.34
N PHE A 185 16.52 -6.76 15.27
CA PHE A 185 17.77 -6.96 16.00
C PHE A 185 17.55 -7.11 17.51
N ASN A 186 16.60 -7.97 17.91
CA ASN A 186 16.19 -8.26 19.31
C ASN A 186 17.35 -8.59 20.29
N HIS A 187 18.55 -8.88 19.81
CA HIS A 187 19.73 -9.21 20.62
C HIS A 187 20.79 -8.10 20.69
N GLN A 188 20.60 -6.99 19.98
CA GLN A 188 21.50 -5.85 20.01
C GLN A 188 21.21 -4.91 21.18
N ASN A 189 22.20 -4.07 21.52
CA ASN A 189 22.03 -3.07 22.56
C ASN A 189 21.06 -1.98 22.06
N PRO A 190 20.06 -1.54 22.86
CA PRO A 190 19.11 -0.50 22.46
C PRO A 190 19.77 0.81 21.97
N SER A 191 20.91 1.17 22.56
CA SER A 191 21.68 2.36 22.12
C SER A 191 22.30 2.21 20.74
N THR A 192 22.56 0.98 20.28
CA THR A 192 22.99 0.69 18.92
C THR A 192 21.80 0.78 17.96
N ASN A 193 20.66 0.17 18.30
CA ASN A 193 19.46 0.21 17.48
C ASN A 193 18.97 1.65 17.26
N LEU A 194 18.98 2.49 18.30
CA LEU A 194 18.67 3.91 18.17
C LEU A 194 19.61 4.65 17.22
N LYS A 195 20.92 4.35 17.26
CA LYS A 195 21.89 4.96 16.34
C LYS A 195 21.62 4.55 14.90
N LEU A 196 21.29 3.28 14.67
CA LEU A 196 20.99 2.75 13.34
C LEU A 196 19.67 3.33 12.79
N ALA A 197 18.61 3.31 13.60
CA ALA A 197 17.31 3.90 13.27
C ALA A 197 17.45 5.39 12.91
N LYS A 198 18.20 6.15 13.73
CA LYS A 198 18.47 7.56 13.47
C LYS A 198 19.26 7.76 12.18
N LEU A 199 20.32 6.99 11.97
CA LEU A 199 21.13 7.06 10.76
C LEU A 199 20.29 6.79 9.50
N GLU A 200 19.37 5.83 9.56
CA GLU A 200 18.52 5.50 8.42
C GLU A 200 17.45 6.57 8.16
N LEU A 201 16.83 7.10 9.22
CA LEU A 201 15.89 8.21 9.09
C LEU A 201 16.58 9.47 8.54
N ASP A 202 17.73 9.85 9.07
CA ASP A 202 18.48 11.04 8.66
C ASP A 202 18.81 11.04 7.16
N LYS A 203 19.13 9.88 6.57
CA LYS A 203 19.33 9.73 5.12
C LYS A 203 18.07 10.08 4.32
N ARG A 204 16.91 9.70 4.85
CA ARG A 204 15.58 9.89 4.23
C ARG A 204 14.90 11.19 4.68
N TRP A 205 15.54 12.01 5.53
CA TRP A 205 14.96 13.24 6.07
C TRP A 205 15.46 14.52 5.37
N THR A 206 15.98 14.38 4.15
CA THR A 206 16.71 15.45 3.44
C THR A 206 15.85 16.29 2.49
N THR A 207 14.80 15.73 1.90
CA THR A 207 13.91 16.44 0.98
C THR A 207 12.45 16.40 1.44
N LEU A 208 11.61 17.25 0.86
CA LEU A 208 10.18 17.25 1.17
C LEU A 208 9.54 15.93 0.74
N GLU A 209 9.88 15.45 -0.46
CA GLU A 209 9.40 14.20 -1.02
C GLU A 209 9.80 13.00 -0.15
N SER A 210 11.02 12.99 0.37
CA SER A 210 11.51 11.89 1.22
C SER A 210 10.85 11.90 2.60
N ARG A 211 10.57 13.08 3.17
CA ARG A 211 9.77 13.19 4.41
C ARG A 211 8.35 12.70 4.20
N LEU A 212 7.72 13.11 3.09
CA LEU A 212 6.37 12.67 2.72
C LEU A 212 6.28 11.17 2.43
N SER A 213 7.38 10.50 2.04
CA SER A 213 7.38 9.06 1.80
C SER A 213 7.59 8.23 3.05
N VAL A 214 8.34 8.72 4.05
CA VAL A 214 8.75 7.93 5.21
C VAL A 214 7.90 8.15 6.46
N CYS A 215 7.34 9.35 6.66
CA CYS A 215 6.45 9.61 7.79
C CYS A 215 5.16 8.78 7.69
N ASN A 216 4.49 8.54 8.82
CA ASN A 216 3.14 7.99 8.80
C ASN A 216 2.18 8.90 7.99
N GLY A 217 1.57 8.33 6.94
CA GLY A 217 0.74 9.10 6.01
C GLY A 217 -0.51 9.67 6.65
N LYS A 218 -1.12 8.94 7.60
CA LYS A 218 -2.29 9.43 8.35
C LYS A 218 -1.94 10.63 9.22
N ASP A 219 -0.78 10.61 9.87
CA ASP A 219 -0.31 11.72 10.69
C ASP A 219 0.04 12.94 9.85
N ILE A 220 0.66 12.75 8.67
CA ILE A 220 0.87 13.85 7.73
C ILE A 220 -0.47 14.44 7.30
N ILE A 221 -1.46 13.62 6.94
CA ILE A 221 -2.79 14.11 6.54
C ILE A 221 -3.41 14.94 7.68
N LEU A 222 -3.31 14.48 8.94
CA LEU A 222 -3.80 15.22 10.10
C LEU A 222 -3.08 16.56 10.28
N LEU A 223 -1.74 16.55 10.21
CA LEU A 223 -0.90 17.73 10.31
C LEU A 223 -1.25 18.73 9.21
N VAL A 224 -1.21 18.32 7.94
CA VAL A 224 -1.55 19.13 6.76
C VAL A 224 -2.95 19.71 6.88
N ASN A 225 -3.94 18.92 7.32
CA ASN A 225 -5.30 19.43 7.52
C ASN A 225 -5.35 20.54 8.57
N SER A 226 -4.60 20.39 9.66
CA SER A 226 -4.53 21.39 10.73
C SER A 226 -3.80 22.65 10.27
N TRP A 227 -2.66 22.50 9.58
CA TRP A 227 -1.82 23.57 9.08
C TRP A 227 -2.54 24.40 8.01
N ILE A 228 -3.15 23.75 7.00
CA ILE A 228 -3.92 24.44 5.95
C ILE A 228 -5.05 25.29 6.55
N ARG A 229 -5.77 24.74 7.53
CA ARG A 229 -6.86 25.43 8.21
C ARG A 229 -6.35 26.64 9.01
N GLN A 230 -5.22 26.51 9.70
CA GLN A 230 -4.67 27.60 10.51
C GLN A 230 -4.08 28.72 9.65
N ARG A 231 -3.24 28.36 8.67
CA ARG A 231 -2.44 29.27 7.85
C ARG A 231 -3.21 29.91 6.70
N TYR A 232 -4.04 29.13 6.00
CA TYR A 232 -4.74 29.57 4.78
C TYR A 232 -6.25 29.75 4.98
N LYS A 233 -6.79 29.38 6.16
CA LYS A 233 -8.22 29.41 6.47
C LYS A 233 -9.07 28.58 5.49
N LYS A 234 -8.47 27.52 4.93
CA LYS A 234 -9.12 26.58 4.00
C LYS A 234 -9.41 25.25 4.69
N SER A 235 -10.39 24.52 4.17
CA SER A 235 -10.65 23.14 4.59
C SER A 235 -9.80 22.16 3.79
N SER A 236 -9.16 21.22 4.46
CA SER A 236 -8.53 20.06 3.82
C SER A 236 -9.09 18.77 4.44
N SER A 237 -9.09 17.71 3.64
CA SER A 237 -9.45 16.36 4.06
C SER A 237 -8.80 15.36 3.12
N ARG A 238 -8.70 14.09 3.53
CA ARG A 238 -8.20 13.01 2.67
C ARG A 238 -8.90 12.98 1.31
N ALA A 239 -10.23 13.13 1.29
CA ALA A 239 -11.00 13.16 0.05
C ALA A 239 -10.69 14.38 -0.83
N ARG A 240 -10.41 15.55 -0.23
CA ARG A 240 -10.01 16.75 -0.98
C ARG A 240 -8.60 16.62 -1.55
N LEU A 241 -7.68 16.04 -0.79
CA LEU A 241 -6.31 15.75 -1.24
C LEU A 241 -6.33 14.82 -2.45
N ILE A 242 -7.06 13.70 -2.36
CA ILE A 242 -7.23 12.76 -3.49
C ILE A 242 -7.81 13.49 -4.71
N LYS A 243 -8.86 14.31 -4.53
CA LYS A 243 -9.47 15.07 -5.65
C LYS A 243 -8.56 16.15 -6.25
N ALA A 244 -7.54 16.59 -5.52
CA ALA A 244 -6.59 17.60 -6.00
C ALA A 244 -5.43 16.98 -6.82
N LEU A 245 -5.24 15.66 -6.74
CA LEU A 245 -4.27 14.94 -7.55
C LEU A 245 -4.62 15.02 -9.04
N VAL A 246 -3.60 15.15 -9.87
CA VAL A 246 -3.67 14.95 -11.32
C VAL A 246 -2.86 13.71 -11.73
N PRO A 247 -3.05 13.16 -12.94
CA PRO A 247 -2.30 11.98 -13.40
C PRO A 247 -0.77 12.10 -13.32
N GLU A 248 -0.24 13.32 -13.39
CA GLU A 248 1.18 13.64 -13.23
C GLU A 248 1.67 13.55 -11.78
N ASP A 249 0.77 13.72 -10.79
CA ASP A 249 1.08 13.56 -9.37
C ASP A 249 1.26 12.08 -8.98
N ILE A 250 0.72 11.15 -9.79
CA ILE A 250 0.65 9.73 -9.45
C ILE A 250 1.93 9.00 -9.91
N PRO A 251 2.72 8.42 -8.99
CA PRO A 251 3.95 7.70 -9.34
C PRO A 251 3.73 6.50 -10.24
N CYS A 252 4.76 6.12 -11.01
CA CYS A 252 4.71 4.95 -11.90
C CYS A 252 4.40 3.65 -11.17
N GLU A 253 4.85 3.51 -9.92
CA GLU A 253 4.57 2.34 -9.08
C GLU A 253 3.07 2.07 -8.94
N ILE A 254 2.27 3.09 -8.61
CA ILE A 254 0.80 2.99 -8.53
C ILE A 254 0.22 2.55 -9.88
N LYS A 255 0.72 3.12 -10.98
CA LYS A 255 0.29 2.76 -12.35
C LYS A 255 0.58 1.29 -12.65
N ASN A 256 1.76 0.80 -12.25
CA ASN A 256 2.18 -0.58 -12.46
C ASN A 256 1.32 -1.56 -11.65
N VAL A 257 1.08 -1.26 -10.37
CA VAL A 257 0.23 -2.11 -9.50
C VAL A 257 -1.19 -2.18 -10.03
N ILE A 258 -1.79 -1.03 -10.40
CA ILE A 258 -3.13 -1.00 -10.98
C ILE A 258 -3.18 -1.81 -12.28
N SER A 259 -2.18 -1.67 -13.15
CA SER A 259 -2.11 -2.41 -14.42
C SER A 259 -2.02 -3.92 -14.18
N MET A 260 -1.17 -4.34 -13.24
CA MET A 260 -1.02 -5.74 -12.83
C MET A 260 -2.34 -6.35 -12.33
N LEU A 261 -3.12 -5.59 -11.57
CA LEU A 261 -4.41 -6.02 -11.04
C LEU A 261 -5.49 -6.15 -12.12
N ILE A 262 -5.47 -5.26 -13.12
CA ILE A 262 -6.52 -5.15 -14.14
C ILE A 262 -6.27 -6.03 -15.37
N GLU A 263 -5.01 -6.31 -15.71
CA GLU A 263 -4.65 -7.15 -16.86
C GLU A 263 -5.42 -8.49 -16.83
N LYS A 264 -5.89 -9.02 -17.96
CA LYS A 264 -6.67 -10.26 -17.96
C LYS A 264 -5.77 -11.49 -18.08
#